data_AF-A0A7X8VY96-F1
#
_entry.id   AF-A0A7X8VY96-F1
#
_cell.length_a   1.000
_cell.length_b   1.000
_cell.length_c   1.000
_cell.angle_alpha   90.00
_cell.angle_beta   90.00
_cell.angle_gamma   90.00
#
_symmetry.space_group_name_H-M   'P 1'
#
loop_
_entity.id
_entity.type
_entity.pdbx_description
1 polymer ?
#
loop_
_entity_poly.entity_id
_entity_poly.type
_entity_poly.pdbx_seq_one_letter_code
_entity_poly.pdbx_strand_id
1 'polypeptide(L)'
;MFHYTATSDVEVDAQLAHVLACIRTDIAALPQLCRPDYVYLGGGYGRGEGGVCLRYDGRKTLYNDLDMFVFTARASRRRRRDIDAALQDISRRWSAALSLEVDFPPCRNLSRLPQQAHTLMFQELLQGNQLVYGQEDVLAAWPRLEPADIPPLEAYRLMLNRGTGILLAAQRLAQQRVTLPDLDFALRNLHKAVLGCGDALLLQQKRYRYRSQERGELLRQDNPLSGIVLPEMYAMSLLYKARPVTEPDCDLLQFWVQVRQLWQDSLLAMLGLPRDDGHVAAPAQVRTALLRLRGQSPQSRCRQALRWLWHTRQLFPLADLFCDPVLRTLAELYPLLLENHHLKDYSIKMPDRVSLSYPAFMRLWRLFN
;
A
#
# COMPACT_ATOMS: atom_id res chain seq x y z
N MET A 1 3.67 -17.05 23.48
CA MET A 1 2.60 -16.95 22.45
C MET A 1 2.90 -15.71 21.64
N PHE A 2 2.74 -15.74 20.31
CA PHE A 2 2.92 -14.55 19.47
C PHE A 2 1.75 -13.58 19.69
N HIS A 3 2.02 -12.26 19.67
CA HIS A 3 1.01 -11.22 19.74
C HIS A 3 0.78 -10.64 18.35
N TYR A 4 -0.47 -10.61 17.88
CA TYR A 4 -0.81 -10.13 16.54
C TYR A 4 -1.15 -8.64 16.52
N THR A 5 -1.55 -8.10 17.67
CA THR A 5 -2.07 -6.73 17.79
C THR A 5 -1.05 -5.78 18.43
N ALA A 6 -1.06 -4.52 17.98
CA ALA A 6 -0.17 -3.48 18.50
C ALA A 6 -0.40 -3.20 20.01
N THR A 7 -1.60 -3.49 20.50
CA THR A 7 -2.00 -3.32 21.90
C THR A 7 -1.85 -4.61 22.73
N SER A 8 -1.36 -5.70 22.14
CA SER A 8 -1.28 -7.03 22.76
C SER A 8 -2.62 -7.46 23.38
N ASP A 9 -3.70 -7.25 22.64
CA ASP A 9 -5.05 -7.57 23.10
C ASP A 9 -5.28 -9.09 23.08
N VAL A 10 -5.38 -9.69 24.27
CA VAL A 10 -5.42 -11.14 24.44
C VAL A 10 -6.65 -11.78 23.77
N GLU A 11 -7.79 -11.11 23.79
CA GLU A 11 -9.04 -11.64 23.21
C GLU A 11 -8.95 -11.68 21.68
N VAL A 12 -8.50 -10.58 21.08
CA VAL A 12 -8.37 -10.45 19.62
C VAL A 12 -7.21 -11.31 19.10
N ASP A 13 -6.10 -11.39 19.82
CA ASP A 13 -4.98 -12.27 19.47
C ASP A 13 -5.42 -13.75 19.49
N ALA A 14 -6.19 -14.17 20.50
CA ALA A 14 -6.75 -15.53 20.57
C ALA A 14 -7.77 -15.80 19.45
N GLN A 15 -8.64 -14.83 19.16
CA GLN A 15 -9.58 -14.90 18.04
C GLN A 15 -8.83 -15.11 16.71
N LEU A 16 -7.80 -14.30 16.44
CA LEU A 16 -7.04 -14.43 15.21
C LEU A 16 -6.27 -15.75 15.14
N ALA A 17 -5.66 -16.20 16.23
CA ALA A 17 -5.02 -17.51 16.28
C ALA A 17 -5.99 -18.65 15.91
N HIS A 18 -7.22 -18.61 16.45
CA HIS A 18 -8.27 -19.57 16.12
C HIS A 18 -8.66 -19.50 14.64
N VAL A 19 -8.89 -18.29 14.10
CA VAL A 19 -9.20 -18.05 12.69
C VAL A 19 -8.11 -18.61 11.78
N LEU A 20 -6.84 -18.37 12.08
CA LEU A 20 -5.71 -18.87 11.28
C LEU A 20 -5.62 -20.40 11.31
N ALA A 21 -5.93 -21.04 12.45
CA ALA A 21 -6.00 -22.50 12.54
C ALA A 21 -7.14 -23.09 11.69
N CYS A 22 -8.28 -22.41 11.63
CA CYS A 22 -9.39 -22.79 10.77
C CYS A 22 -9.07 -22.58 9.29
N ILE A 23 -8.47 -21.44 8.90
CA ILE A 23 -7.98 -21.19 7.53
C ILE A 23 -6.95 -22.27 7.13
N ARG A 24 -6.03 -22.64 8.02
CA ARG A 24 -5.08 -23.73 7.78
C ARG A 24 -5.80 -25.05 7.48
N THR A 25 -6.85 -25.36 8.23
CA THR A 25 -7.66 -26.58 8.04
C THR A 25 -8.37 -26.56 6.69
N ASP A 26 -8.95 -25.42 6.31
CA ASP A 26 -9.58 -25.23 5.00
C ASP A 26 -8.58 -25.43 3.85
N ILE A 27 -7.39 -24.85 3.96
CA ILE A 27 -6.30 -25.05 2.97
C ILE A 27 -5.88 -26.51 2.93
N ALA A 28 -5.76 -27.18 4.08
CA ALA A 28 -5.40 -28.59 4.18
C ALA A 28 -6.46 -29.52 3.54
N ALA A 29 -7.72 -29.10 3.50
CA ALA A 29 -8.81 -29.84 2.87
C ALA A 29 -8.85 -29.69 1.34
N LEU A 30 -8.15 -28.71 0.76
CA LEU A 30 -8.12 -28.52 -0.69
C LEU A 30 -7.51 -29.73 -1.41
N PRO A 31 -7.97 -30.08 -2.63
CA PRO A 31 -7.31 -31.10 -3.45
C PRO A 31 -5.83 -30.78 -3.64
N GLN A 32 -4.97 -31.81 -3.64
CA GLN A 32 -3.51 -31.63 -3.70
C GLN A 32 -3.04 -30.74 -4.88
N LEU A 33 -3.71 -30.84 -6.04
CA LEU A 33 -3.39 -30.03 -7.21
C LEU A 33 -3.72 -28.54 -7.04
N CYS A 34 -4.71 -28.21 -6.21
CA CYS A 34 -5.14 -26.85 -5.92
C CYS A 34 -4.58 -26.31 -4.60
N ARG A 35 -3.73 -27.09 -3.92
CA ARG A 35 -3.17 -26.72 -2.63
C ARG A 35 -1.84 -25.96 -2.81
N PRO A 36 -1.66 -24.81 -2.15
CA PRO A 36 -0.35 -24.16 -2.06
C PRO A 36 0.59 -24.98 -1.16
N ASP A 37 1.90 -24.77 -1.30
CA ASP A 37 2.88 -25.42 -0.43
C ASP A 37 3.11 -24.61 0.84
N TYR A 38 3.01 -23.27 0.75
CA TYR A 38 3.16 -22.36 1.88
C TYR A 38 2.17 -21.20 1.83
N VAL A 39 1.65 -20.80 2.99
CA VAL A 39 0.88 -19.58 3.20
C VAL A 39 1.37 -18.90 4.46
N TYR A 40 1.70 -17.62 4.34
CA TYR A 40 2.11 -16.77 5.45
C TYR A 40 1.10 -15.64 5.65
N LEU A 41 0.85 -15.26 6.90
CA LEU A 41 0.23 -13.99 7.24
C LEU A 41 1.33 -12.94 7.35
N GLY A 42 1.25 -11.88 6.55
CA GLY A 42 2.12 -10.71 6.61
C GLY A 42 1.39 -9.49 7.18
N GLY A 43 1.79 -8.31 6.71
CA GLY A 43 1.14 -7.05 7.06
C GLY A 43 1.22 -6.71 8.55
N GLY A 44 0.25 -5.93 9.04
CA GLY A 44 0.20 -5.49 10.43
C GLY A 44 0.15 -6.65 11.42
N TYR A 45 -0.77 -7.60 11.22
CA TYR A 45 -0.91 -8.75 12.13
C TYR A 45 0.27 -9.71 12.11
N GLY A 46 0.90 -9.94 10.94
CA GLY A 46 2.12 -10.75 10.85
C GLY A 46 3.31 -10.16 11.61
N ARG A 47 3.31 -8.84 11.83
CA ARG A 47 4.33 -8.11 12.59
C ARG A 47 3.98 -7.83 14.05
N GLY A 48 2.78 -8.20 14.50
CA GLY A 48 2.30 -7.84 15.84
C GLY A 48 1.90 -6.36 15.96
N GLU A 49 1.57 -5.71 14.85
CA GLU A 49 1.15 -4.30 14.76
C GLU A 49 -0.31 -4.15 14.31
N GLY A 50 -1.10 -5.23 14.39
CA GLY A 50 -2.51 -5.22 13.98
C GLY A 50 -3.38 -4.31 14.84
N GLY A 51 -4.37 -3.68 14.22
CA GLY A 51 -5.30 -2.78 14.87
C GLY A 51 -6.49 -3.50 15.51
N VAL A 52 -6.93 -2.98 16.66
CA VAL A 52 -8.09 -3.47 17.40
C VAL A 52 -9.15 -2.38 17.43
N CYS A 53 -10.29 -2.64 16.80
CA CYS A 53 -11.44 -1.73 16.85
C CYS A 53 -12.35 -2.13 18.02
N LEU A 54 -12.75 -1.15 18.82
CA LEU A 54 -13.84 -1.30 19.76
C LEU A 54 -15.15 -0.93 19.06
N ARG A 55 -16.09 -1.87 19.00
CA ARG A 55 -17.43 -1.62 18.42
C ARG A 55 -18.36 -0.97 19.44
N TYR A 56 -19.44 -0.37 18.96
CA TYR A 56 -20.47 0.26 19.80
C TYR A 56 -21.11 -0.70 20.83
N ASP A 57 -21.14 -1.99 20.54
CA ASP A 57 -21.63 -3.03 21.44
C ASP A 57 -20.59 -3.45 22.51
N GLY A 58 -19.44 -2.79 22.56
CA GLY A 58 -18.34 -3.06 23.50
C GLY A 58 -17.44 -4.22 23.08
N ARG A 59 -17.69 -4.87 21.94
CA ARG A 59 -16.84 -5.97 21.46
C ARG A 59 -15.59 -5.45 20.77
N LYS A 60 -14.48 -6.12 21.01
CA LYS A 60 -13.22 -5.88 20.30
C LYS A 60 -13.16 -6.77 19.08
N THR A 61 -12.81 -6.20 17.94
CA THR A 61 -12.65 -6.97 16.70
C THR A 61 -11.39 -6.56 15.96
N LEU A 62 -10.91 -7.49 15.13
CA LEU A 62 -9.97 -7.20 14.06
C LEU A 62 -10.49 -6.03 13.21
N TYR A 63 -9.58 -5.17 12.77
CA TYR A 63 -9.92 -4.02 11.92
C TYR A 63 -9.16 -3.99 10.61
N ASN A 64 -7.85 -4.31 10.62
CA ASN A 64 -7.08 -4.36 9.38
C ASN A 64 -7.42 -5.61 8.56
N ASP A 65 -7.10 -5.54 7.28
CA ASP A 65 -7.18 -6.66 6.34
C ASP A 65 -6.15 -7.75 6.73
N LEU A 66 -6.41 -9.01 6.39
CA LEU A 66 -5.46 -10.11 6.56
C LEU A 66 -4.68 -10.31 5.26
N ASP A 67 -3.45 -9.79 5.24
CA ASP A 67 -2.55 -9.87 4.08
C ASP A 67 -1.86 -11.25 4.01
N MET A 68 -2.36 -12.17 3.19
CA MET A 68 -1.72 -13.48 3.02
C MET A 68 -0.64 -13.46 1.94
N PHE A 69 0.31 -14.38 2.01
CA PHE A 69 1.36 -14.59 1.01
C PHE A 69 1.43 -16.05 0.63
N VAL A 70 1.14 -16.35 -0.64
CA VAL A 70 0.94 -17.72 -1.13
C VAL A 70 2.10 -18.16 -2.00
N PHE A 71 2.75 -19.26 -1.60
CA PHE A 71 3.89 -19.82 -2.31
C PHE A 71 3.72 -21.30 -2.65
N THR A 72 4.42 -21.68 -3.71
CA THR A 72 4.64 -23.08 -4.10
C THR A 72 6.11 -23.28 -4.47
N ALA A 73 6.68 -24.43 -4.17
CA ALA A 73 8.04 -24.78 -4.56
C ALA A 73 8.20 -24.72 -6.08
N ARG A 74 7.25 -25.37 -6.79
CA ARG A 74 7.21 -25.35 -8.26
C ARG A 74 5.80 -25.69 -8.76
N ALA A 75 5.18 -24.75 -9.46
CA ALA A 75 3.92 -24.98 -10.14
C ALA A 75 3.91 -24.39 -11.56
N SER A 76 3.17 -25.05 -12.45
CA SER A 76 2.86 -24.54 -13.78
C SER A 76 1.94 -23.30 -13.67
N ARG A 77 1.81 -22.51 -14.76
CA ARG A 77 0.87 -21.38 -14.76
C ARG A 77 -0.57 -21.83 -14.51
N ARG A 78 -0.97 -22.98 -15.04
CA ARG A 78 -2.31 -23.54 -14.85
C ARG A 78 -2.53 -23.91 -13.38
N ARG A 79 -1.63 -24.70 -12.79
CA ARG A 79 -1.70 -25.08 -11.37
C ARG A 79 -1.79 -23.86 -10.44
N ARG A 80 -1.02 -22.80 -10.69
CA ARG A 80 -1.12 -21.58 -9.88
C ARG A 80 -2.49 -20.89 -9.98
N ARG A 81 -3.11 -20.86 -11.17
CA ARG A 81 -4.49 -20.34 -11.31
C ARG A 81 -5.50 -21.23 -10.58
N ASP A 82 -5.31 -22.55 -10.61
CA ASP A 82 -6.18 -23.48 -9.90
C ASP A 82 -6.07 -23.29 -8.37
N ILE A 83 -4.85 -23.04 -7.87
CA ILE A 83 -4.60 -22.62 -6.48
C ILE A 83 -5.29 -21.28 -6.19
N ASP A 84 -5.08 -20.26 -7.03
CA ASP A 84 -5.66 -18.92 -6.85
C ASP A 84 -7.20 -18.99 -6.79
N ALA A 85 -7.83 -19.77 -7.67
CA ALA A 85 -9.28 -19.96 -7.68
C ALA A 85 -9.79 -20.66 -6.40
N ALA A 86 -9.10 -21.70 -5.95
CA ALA A 86 -9.47 -22.40 -4.72
C ALA A 86 -9.32 -21.51 -3.46
N LEU A 87 -8.25 -20.72 -3.39
CA LEU A 87 -8.04 -19.76 -2.30
C LEU A 87 -9.04 -18.60 -2.34
N GLN A 88 -9.55 -18.23 -3.52
CA GLN A 88 -10.58 -17.21 -3.64
C GLN A 88 -11.88 -17.62 -2.92
N ASP A 89 -12.22 -18.91 -2.88
CA ASP A 89 -13.40 -19.40 -2.16
C ASP A 89 -13.21 -19.30 -0.63
N ILE A 90 -12.00 -19.62 -0.16
CA ILE A 90 -11.60 -19.46 1.25
C ILE A 90 -11.61 -17.97 1.62
N SER A 91 -11.01 -17.12 0.79
CA SER A 91 -11.00 -15.66 0.93
C SER A 91 -12.41 -15.10 1.13
N ARG A 92 -13.35 -15.42 0.22
CA ARG A 92 -14.74 -14.91 0.31
C ARG A 92 -15.44 -15.34 1.59
N ARG A 93 -15.27 -16.60 1.99
CA ARG A 93 -15.90 -17.15 3.20
C ARG A 93 -15.39 -16.44 4.46
N TRP A 94 -14.08 -16.33 4.61
CA TRP A 94 -13.49 -15.71 5.79
C TRP A 94 -13.66 -14.19 5.80
N SER A 95 -13.64 -13.55 4.63
CA SER A 95 -13.94 -12.12 4.56
C SER A 95 -15.37 -11.82 5.02
N ALA A 96 -16.34 -12.64 4.62
CA ALA A 96 -17.72 -12.53 5.09
C ALA A 96 -17.83 -12.82 6.59
N ALA A 97 -17.18 -13.88 7.08
CA ALA A 97 -17.24 -14.26 8.50
C ALA A 97 -16.62 -13.20 9.43
N LEU A 98 -15.57 -12.52 9.00
CA LEU A 98 -14.84 -11.54 9.80
C LEU A 98 -15.27 -10.09 9.54
N SER A 99 -16.06 -9.84 8.50
CA SER A 99 -16.41 -8.50 8.03
C SER A 99 -15.18 -7.61 7.76
N LEU A 100 -14.10 -8.21 7.24
CA LEU A 100 -12.87 -7.56 6.80
C LEU A 100 -12.32 -8.30 5.57
N GLU A 101 -11.35 -7.75 4.87
CA GLU A 101 -10.77 -8.42 3.69
C GLU A 101 -9.73 -9.46 4.11
N VAL A 102 -9.88 -10.70 3.65
CA VAL A 102 -8.86 -11.75 3.73
C VAL A 102 -8.25 -11.94 2.35
N ASP A 103 -7.15 -11.25 2.08
CA ASP A 103 -6.55 -11.20 0.74
C ASP A 103 -5.57 -12.36 0.53
N PHE A 104 -5.80 -13.12 -0.54
CA PHE A 104 -4.87 -14.10 -1.06
C PHE A 104 -4.37 -13.63 -2.43
N PRO A 105 -3.21 -12.96 -2.49
CA PRO A 105 -2.65 -12.49 -3.75
C PRO A 105 -2.21 -13.68 -4.62
N PRO A 106 -2.01 -13.46 -5.93
CA PRO A 106 -1.67 -14.53 -6.87
C PRO A 106 -0.46 -15.36 -6.42
N CYS A 107 -0.63 -16.67 -6.40
CA CYS A 107 0.35 -17.67 -5.98
C CYS A 107 1.66 -17.50 -6.76
N ARG A 108 2.79 -17.56 -6.05
CA ARG A 108 4.14 -17.41 -6.63
C ARG A 108 4.99 -18.65 -6.41
N ASN A 109 5.82 -18.98 -7.39
CA ASN A 109 6.86 -19.98 -7.18
C ASN A 109 7.95 -19.38 -6.30
N LEU A 110 8.48 -20.15 -5.35
CA LEU A 110 9.65 -19.75 -4.53
C LEU A 110 10.84 -19.33 -5.40
N SER A 111 11.01 -19.95 -6.57
CA SER A 111 12.05 -19.59 -7.53
C SER A 111 11.96 -18.15 -8.07
N ARG A 112 10.85 -17.44 -7.85
CA ARG A 112 10.68 -16.03 -8.25
C ARG A 112 11.00 -15.05 -7.13
N LEU A 113 11.10 -15.52 -5.90
CA LEU A 113 11.40 -14.67 -4.75
C LEU A 113 12.71 -13.88 -4.87
N PRO A 114 13.80 -14.36 -5.51
CA PRO A 114 15.01 -13.54 -5.67
C PRO A 114 14.75 -12.23 -6.44
N GLN A 115 13.78 -12.23 -7.36
CA GLN A 115 13.38 -11.05 -8.13
C GLN A 115 12.52 -10.07 -7.32
N GLN A 116 12.05 -10.48 -6.15
CA GLN A 116 11.17 -9.68 -5.28
C GLN A 116 11.81 -9.40 -3.93
N ALA A 117 12.92 -10.07 -3.61
CA ALA A 117 13.62 -9.97 -2.34
C ALA A 117 14.02 -8.53 -2.02
N HIS A 118 14.19 -7.67 -3.02
CA HIS A 118 14.56 -6.27 -2.81
C HIS A 118 13.36 -5.33 -2.57
N THR A 119 12.11 -5.78 -2.73
CA THR A 119 10.96 -4.89 -2.54
C THR A 119 10.70 -4.65 -1.06
N LEU A 120 10.23 -3.45 -0.72
CA LEU A 120 9.88 -3.08 0.65
C LEU A 120 8.85 -4.04 1.22
N MET A 121 7.80 -4.36 0.46
CA MET A 121 6.74 -5.29 0.86
C MET A 121 7.30 -6.66 1.25
N PHE A 122 8.22 -7.21 0.45
CA PHE A 122 8.77 -8.52 0.75
C PHE A 122 9.74 -8.48 1.93
N GLN A 123 10.53 -7.41 2.05
CA GLN A 123 11.39 -7.22 3.22
C GLN A 123 10.56 -7.05 4.50
N GLU A 124 9.46 -6.30 4.48
CA GLU A 124 8.53 -6.24 5.62
C GLU A 124 7.96 -7.62 5.99
N LEU A 125 7.65 -8.47 5.00
CA LEU A 125 7.22 -9.85 5.24
C LEU A 125 8.32 -10.67 5.94
N LEU A 126 9.58 -10.57 5.50
CA LEU A 126 10.70 -11.30 6.14
C LEU A 126 10.97 -10.85 7.58
N GLN A 127 10.62 -9.61 7.91
CA GLN A 127 10.83 -9.00 9.23
C GLN A 127 9.70 -9.32 10.21
N GLY A 128 8.48 -9.60 9.72
CA GLY A 128 7.44 -10.18 10.54
C GLY A 128 6.34 -10.82 9.71
N ASN A 129 6.20 -12.13 9.89
CA ASN A 129 5.18 -12.96 9.30
C ASN A 129 4.82 -14.10 10.26
N GLN A 130 3.71 -14.78 9.99
CA GLN A 130 3.32 -16.01 10.68
C GLN A 130 3.03 -17.10 9.65
N LEU A 131 3.66 -18.27 9.79
CA LEU A 131 3.36 -19.42 8.94
C LEU A 131 1.95 -19.95 9.25
N VAL A 132 1.03 -19.80 8.30
CA VAL A 132 -0.36 -20.28 8.42
C VAL A 132 -0.48 -21.71 7.90
N TYR A 133 0.12 -21.98 6.75
CA TYR A 133 0.12 -23.31 6.12
C TYR A 133 1.51 -23.63 5.57
N GLY A 134 1.99 -24.85 5.82
CA GLY A 134 3.32 -25.32 5.44
C GLY A 134 3.90 -26.23 6.52
N GLN A 135 4.92 -27.02 6.18
CA GLN A 135 5.61 -27.90 7.14
C GLN A 135 6.67 -27.14 7.95
N GLU A 136 7.39 -26.23 7.30
CA GLU A 136 8.47 -25.44 7.88
C GLU A 136 8.46 -24.02 7.32
N ASP A 137 9.06 -23.08 8.07
CA ASP A 137 9.25 -21.70 7.65
C ASP A 137 10.42 -21.59 6.68
N VAL A 138 10.10 -21.67 5.38
CA VAL A 138 11.08 -21.49 4.31
C VAL A 138 11.51 -20.04 4.13
N LEU A 139 10.82 -19.06 4.70
CA LEU A 139 11.20 -17.64 4.64
C LEU A 139 12.30 -17.30 5.64
N ALA A 140 12.47 -18.08 6.71
CA ALA A 140 13.52 -17.88 7.71
C ALA A 140 14.92 -17.75 7.09
N ALA A 141 15.21 -18.57 6.06
CA ALA A 141 16.50 -18.62 5.36
C ALA A 141 16.71 -17.51 4.31
N TRP A 142 15.73 -16.63 4.05
CA TRP A 142 15.87 -15.59 3.03
C TRP A 142 16.64 -14.37 3.55
N PRO A 143 17.43 -13.72 2.68
CA PRO A 143 18.24 -12.57 3.07
C PRO A 143 17.36 -11.38 3.44
N ARG A 144 17.61 -10.85 4.64
CA ARG A 144 17.04 -9.61 5.14
C ARG A 144 17.99 -8.49 4.75
N LEU A 145 17.44 -7.47 4.10
CA LEU A 145 18.19 -6.27 3.78
C LEU A 145 18.24 -5.37 5.02
N GLU A 146 19.34 -4.63 5.16
CA GLU A 146 19.32 -3.47 6.02
C GLU A 146 18.39 -2.42 5.39
N PRO A 147 17.67 -1.61 6.20
CA PRO A 147 16.79 -0.57 5.67
C PRO A 147 17.46 0.38 4.66
N ALA A 148 18.75 0.65 4.83
CA ALA A 148 19.53 1.51 3.94
C ALA A 148 19.80 0.91 2.55
N ASP A 149 19.62 -0.41 2.40
CA ASP A 149 19.82 -1.17 1.16
C ASP A 149 18.51 -1.37 0.37
N ILE A 150 17.37 -0.95 0.92
CA ILE A 150 16.09 -0.96 0.20
C ILE A 150 16.22 0.00 -1.01
N PRO A 151 15.86 -0.44 -2.23
CA PRO A 151 15.99 0.39 -3.42
C PRO A 151 15.19 1.70 -3.31
N PRO A 152 15.76 2.86 -3.69
CA PRO A 152 15.07 4.15 -3.63
C PRO A 152 13.75 4.20 -4.39
N LEU A 153 13.59 3.37 -5.43
CA LEU A 153 12.34 3.25 -6.19
C LEU A 153 11.14 2.88 -5.30
N GLU A 154 11.37 2.17 -4.20
CA GLU A 154 10.30 1.77 -3.28
C GLU A 154 9.67 2.96 -2.54
N ALA A 155 10.44 4.04 -2.30
CA ALA A 155 9.88 5.28 -1.76
C ALA A 155 8.88 5.91 -2.74
N TYR A 156 9.21 5.95 -4.04
CA TYR A 156 8.30 6.49 -5.06
C TYR A 156 7.12 5.57 -5.34
N ARG A 157 7.31 4.25 -5.27
CA ARG A 157 6.21 3.28 -5.31
C ARG A 157 5.24 3.50 -4.16
N LEU A 158 5.77 3.76 -2.96
CA LEU A 158 4.96 4.07 -1.79
C LEU A 158 4.17 5.36 -1.99
N MET A 159 4.81 6.43 -2.49
CA MET A 159 4.15 7.70 -2.83
C MET A 159 3.05 7.52 -3.88
N LEU A 160 3.29 6.74 -4.94
CA LEU A 160 2.27 6.40 -5.94
C LEU A 160 1.05 5.74 -5.28
N ASN A 161 1.29 4.76 -4.42
CA ASN A 161 0.21 4.04 -3.75
C ASN A 161 -0.59 4.90 -2.77
N ARG A 162 0.11 5.74 -2.00
CA ARG A 162 -0.55 6.66 -1.05
C ARG A 162 -1.34 7.75 -1.76
N GLY A 163 -0.78 8.33 -2.82
CA GLY A 163 -1.47 9.35 -3.60
C GLY A 163 -2.73 8.79 -4.30
N THR A 164 -2.68 7.57 -4.82
CA THR A 164 -3.88 6.89 -5.33
C THR A 164 -4.91 6.65 -4.23
N GLY A 165 -4.47 6.31 -3.00
CA GLY A 165 -5.36 6.19 -1.84
C GLY A 165 -6.08 7.51 -1.50
N ILE A 166 -5.36 8.64 -1.53
CA ILE A 166 -5.92 9.99 -1.36
C ILE A 166 -6.96 10.29 -2.46
N LEU A 167 -6.66 9.93 -3.72
CA LEU A 167 -7.56 10.09 -4.85
C LEU A 167 -8.86 9.27 -4.67
N LEU A 168 -8.74 8.01 -4.24
CA LEU A 168 -9.89 7.14 -3.99
C LEU A 168 -10.73 7.62 -2.80
N ALA A 169 -10.09 8.14 -1.74
CA ALA A 169 -10.78 8.77 -0.62
C ALA A 169 -11.60 9.99 -1.09
N ALA A 170 -11.02 10.85 -1.94
CA ALA A 170 -11.71 12.00 -2.51
C ALA A 170 -12.99 11.59 -3.25
N GLN A 171 -12.91 10.53 -4.05
CA GLN A 171 -14.05 10.02 -4.84
C GLN A 171 -15.19 9.49 -3.97
N ARG A 172 -14.87 8.89 -2.82
CA ARG A 172 -15.85 8.42 -1.84
C ARG A 172 -16.55 9.60 -1.15
N LEU A 173 -15.78 10.62 -0.78
CA LEU A 173 -16.30 11.83 -0.14
C LEU A 173 -17.11 12.73 -1.09
N ALA A 174 -16.83 12.69 -2.39
CA ALA A 174 -17.53 13.49 -3.40
C ALA A 174 -18.86 12.90 -3.89
N GLN A 175 -19.30 11.74 -3.36
CA GLN A 175 -20.57 11.14 -3.75
C GLN A 175 -21.76 11.96 -3.25
N GLN A 176 -22.88 11.93 -3.98
CA GLN A 176 -24.12 12.60 -3.57
C GLN A 176 -24.65 12.09 -2.22
N ARG A 177 -24.40 10.80 -1.91
CA ARG A 177 -24.77 10.17 -0.66
C ARG A 177 -23.57 9.40 -0.12
N VAL A 178 -22.92 9.94 0.89
CA VAL A 178 -21.79 9.32 1.57
C VAL A 178 -22.30 8.43 2.70
N THR A 179 -21.81 7.18 2.77
CA THR A 179 -22.17 6.21 3.82
C THR A 179 -21.07 6.08 4.87
N LEU A 180 -21.35 5.50 6.04
CA LEU A 180 -20.33 5.21 7.06
C LEU A 180 -19.15 4.38 6.50
N PRO A 181 -19.37 3.31 5.71
CA PRO A 181 -18.27 2.61 5.02
C PRO A 181 -17.43 3.49 4.09
N ASP A 182 -18.02 4.50 3.45
CA ASP A 182 -17.28 5.44 2.61
C ASP A 182 -16.39 6.37 3.44
N LEU A 183 -16.89 6.83 4.60
CA LEU A 183 -16.14 7.64 5.56
C LEU A 183 -14.99 6.84 6.18
N ASP A 184 -15.25 5.62 6.63
CA ASP A 184 -14.24 4.70 7.18
C ASP A 184 -13.16 4.39 6.13
N PHE A 185 -13.56 4.12 4.88
CA PHE A 185 -12.63 3.92 3.77
C PHE A 185 -11.73 5.14 3.55
N ALA A 186 -12.32 6.35 3.55
CA ALA A 186 -11.58 7.58 3.37
C ALA A 186 -10.60 7.80 4.52
N LEU A 187 -11.06 7.74 5.77
CA LEU A 187 -10.27 7.92 6.99
C LEU A 187 -9.07 6.96 7.02
N ARG A 188 -9.31 5.67 6.74
CA ARG A 188 -8.27 4.63 6.68
C ARG A 188 -7.21 4.93 5.62
N ASN A 189 -7.62 5.36 4.43
CA ASN A 189 -6.68 5.70 3.36
C ASN A 189 -5.88 6.98 3.67
N LEU A 190 -6.49 7.97 4.32
CA LEU A 190 -5.81 9.21 4.73
C LEU A 190 -4.73 8.94 5.78
N HIS A 191 -5.04 8.18 6.84
CA HIS A 191 -4.01 7.78 7.81
C HIS A 191 -2.91 6.91 7.19
N LYS A 192 -3.27 5.96 6.31
CA LYS A 192 -2.28 5.20 5.54
C LYS A 192 -1.39 6.10 4.69
N ALA A 193 -1.93 7.19 4.13
CA ALA A 193 -1.18 8.12 3.32
C ALA A 193 -0.21 8.97 4.15
N VAL A 194 -0.62 9.45 5.33
CA VAL A 194 0.27 10.12 6.29
C VAL A 194 1.46 9.24 6.64
N LEU A 195 1.20 7.98 7.05
CA LEU A 195 2.27 7.04 7.37
C LEU A 195 3.20 6.83 6.17
N GLY A 196 2.64 6.60 4.99
CA GLY A 196 3.46 6.38 3.80
C GLY A 196 4.28 7.60 3.35
N CYS A 197 3.84 8.83 3.66
CA CYS A 197 4.64 10.05 3.42
C CYS A 197 5.88 10.08 4.30
N GLY A 198 5.71 9.87 5.61
CA GLY A 198 6.84 9.78 6.55
C GLY A 198 7.79 8.64 6.19
N ASP A 199 7.25 7.47 5.85
CA ASP A 199 8.02 6.29 5.44
C ASP A 199 8.84 6.54 4.17
N ALA A 200 8.25 7.20 3.16
CA ALA A 200 8.94 7.50 1.90
C ALA A 200 10.10 8.49 2.09
N LEU A 201 9.93 9.48 2.96
CA LEU A 201 11.00 10.42 3.32
C LEU A 201 12.15 9.71 4.06
N LEU A 202 11.83 8.85 5.03
CA LEU A 202 12.83 8.05 5.73
C LEU A 202 13.56 7.07 4.79
N LEU A 203 12.86 6.46 3.83
CA LEU A 203 13.48 5.60 2.81
C LEU A 203 14.46 6.39 1.94
N GLN A 204 14.08 7.59 1.49
CA GLN A 204 14.97 8.45 0.70
C GLN A 204 16.23 8.87 1.46
N GLN A 205 16.09 9.13 2.76
CA GLN A 205 17.20 9.45 3.63
C GLN A 205 18.01 8.22 4.10
N LYS A 206 17.63 7.00 3.67
CA LYS A 206 18.21 5.72 4.15
C LYS A 206 18.11 5.52 5.66
N ARG A 207 17.12 6.15 6.29
CA ARG A 207 16.84 6.11 7.74
C ARG A 207 15.62 5.28 8.10
N TYR A 208 15.00 4.60 7.12
CA TYR A 208 13.85 3.73 7.37
C TYR A 208 14.14 2.68 8.45
N ARG A 209 13.08 2.26 9.14
CA ARG A 209 13.09 1.23 10.18
C ARG A 209 11.84 0.36 10.00
N TYR A 210 11.96 -0.94 10.22
CA TYR A 210 10.86 -1.88 9.97
C TYR A 210 9.72 -1.75 10.97
N ARG A 211 9.99 -1.32 12.21
CA ARG A 211 8.94 -1.09 13.20
C ARG A 211 8.34 0.29 13.02
N SER A 212 7.02 0.36 13.09
CA SER A 212 6.26 1.61 12.91
C SER A 212 6.58 2.64 13.99
N GLN A 213 6.83 2.19 15.22
CA GLN A 213 7.15 3.06 16.35
C GLN A 213 8.52 3.74 16.18
N GLU A 214 9.55 2.99 15.77
CA GLU A 214 10.90 3.51 15.52
C GLU A 214 10.90 4.61 14.45
N ARG A 215 10.09 4.46 13.40
CA ARG A 215 9.90 5.49 12.37
C ARG A 215 9.28 6.76 12.92
N GLY A 216 8.27 6.63 13.78
CA GLY A 216 7.64 7.75 14.46
C GLY A 216 8.60 8.51 15.39
N GLU A 217 9.47 7.79 16.10
CA GLU A 217 10.52 8.39 16.93
C GLU A 217 11.54 9.17 16.11
N LEU A 218 12.00 8.61 14.98
CA LEU A 218 12.93 9.29 14.08
C LEU A 218 12.35 10.57 13.50
N LEU A 219 11.08 10.56 13.07
CA LEU A 219 10.40 11.74 12.54
C LEU A 219 10.20 12.82 13.62
N ARG A 220 9.97 12.42 14.87
CA ARG A 220 9.88 13.36 16.00
C ARG A 220 11.22 14.00 16.32
N GLN A 221 12.30 13.24 16.23
CA GLN A 221 13.66 13.76 16.46
C GLN A 221 14.11 14.71 15.35
N ASP A 222 13.75 14.40 14.11
CA ASP A 222 14.16 15.17 12.93
C ASP A 222 13.03 15.17 11.90
N ASN A 223 12.33 16.31 11.82
CA ASN A 223 11.23 16.50 10.89
C ASN A 223 11.79 16.94 9.52
N PRO A 224 11.69 16.11 8.48
CA PRO A 224 12.22 16.42 7.16
C PRO A 224 11.46 17.54 6.43
N LEU A 225 10.29 17.95 6.92
CA LEU A 225 9.44 18.97 6.31
C LEU A 225 9.26 20.17 7.23
N SER A 226 10.00 21.25 6.97
CA SER A 226 9.87 22.50 7.73
C SER A 226 8.46 23.10 7.60
N GLY A 227 7.90 23.58 8.71
CA GLY A 227 6.58 24.22 8.76
C GLY A 227 5.40 23.27 8.57
N ILE A 228 5.62 21.94 8.59
CA ILE A 228 4.56 20.93 8.49
C ILE A 228 4.61 20.05 9.73
N VAL A 229 3.45 19.83 10.36
CA VAL A 229 3.27 18.98 11.56
C VAL A 229 3.27 17.47 11.23
N LEU A 230 4.21 17.03 10.39
CA LEU A 230 4.35 15.63 10.00
C LEU A 230 4.53 14.69 11.21
N PRO A 231 5.36 14.98 12.22
CA PRO A 231 5.54 14.10 13.37
C PRO A 231 4.24 13.88 14.15
N GLU A 232 3.45 14.92 14.36
CA GLU A 232 2.16 14.87 15.04
C GLU A 232 1.14 14.08 14.23
N MET A 233 1.01 14.36 12.93
CA MET A 233 0.11 13.61 12.03
C MET A 233 0.51 12.12 11.96
N TYR A 234 1.81 11.82 11.92
CA TYR A 234 2.32 10.46 11.89
C TYR A 234 2.00 9.72 13.20
N ALA A 235 2.25 10.35 14.35
CA ALA A 235 1.93 9.79 15.66
C ALA A 235 0.43 9.51 15.81
N MET A 236 -0.43 10.46 15.40
CA MET A 236 -1.89 10.25 15.36
C MET A 236 -2.30 9.10 14.44
N SER A 237 -1.62 8.95 13.30
CA SER A 237 -1.90 7.85 12.36
C SER A 237 -1.42 6.50 12.88
N LEU A 238 -0.36 6.44 13.69
CA LEU A 238 0.04 5.23 14.41
C LEU A 238 -0.99 4.84 15.48
N LEU A 239 -1.49 5.82 16.23
CA LEU A 239 -2.55 5.60 17.21
C LEU A 239 -3.82 5.07 16.55
N TYR A 240 -4.26 5.70 15.45
CA TYR A 240 -5.38 5.23 14.65
C TYR A 240 -5.14 3.82 14.10
N LYS A 241 -3.94 3.51 13.59
CA LYS A 241 -3.61 2.16 13.11
C LYS A 241 -3.78 1.10 14.22
N ALA A 242 -3.34 1.41 15.45
CA ALA A 242 -3.42 0.49 16.58
C ALA A 242 -4.83 0.39 17.18
N ARG A 243 -5.53 1.53 17.27
CA ARG A 243 -6.86 1.69 17.88
C ARG A 243 -7.78 2.46 16.94
N PRO A 244 -8.19 1.84 15.83
CA PRO A 244 -9.03 2.49 14.83
C PRO A 244 -10.42 2.82 15.37
N VAL A 245 -10.95 3.91 14.87
CA VAL A 245 -12.35 4.33 15.05
C VAL A 245 -13.06 4.26 13.70
N THR A 246 -14.30 3.77 13.69
CA THR A 246 -15.10 3.61 12.47
C THR A 246 -15.90 4.85 12.09
N GLU A 247 -16.21 5.69 13.08
CA GLU A 247 -16.80 7.01 12.85
C GLU A 247 -15.71 8.08 12.98
N PRO A 248 -15.50 8.91 11.95
CA PRO A 248 -14.59 10.03 12.05
C PRO A 248 -15.14 11.06 13.04
N ASP A 249 -14.29 11.51 13.95
CA ASP A 249 -14.53 12.61 14.89
C ASP A 249 -14.01 13.96 14.36
N CYS A 250 -13.56 13.99 13.10
CA CYS A 250 -12.95 15.14 12.45
C CYS A 250 -13.65 15.51 11.14
N ASP A 251 -13.40 16.74 10.67
CA ASP A 251 -13.74 17.14 9.31
C ASP A 251 -12.83 16.39 8.32
N LEU A 252 -13.36 15.31 7.74
CA LEU A 252 -12.64 14.48 6.78
C LEU A 252 -12.24 15.22 5.51
N LEU A 253 -12.99 16.25 5.10
CA LEU A 253 -12.62 17.05 3.94
C LEU A 253 -11.41 17.91 4.28
N GLN A 254 -11.42 18.58 5.43
CA GLN A 254 -10.25 19.33 5.90
C GLN A 254 -9.03 18.41 6.07
N PHE A 255 -9.21 17.23 6.67
CA PHE A 255 -8.14 16.25 6.83
C PHE A 255 -7.61 15.76 5.47
N TRP A 256 -8.49 15.51 4.51
CA TRP A 256 -8.10 15.17 3.13
C TRP A 256 -7.23 16.26 2.50
N VAL A 257 -7.61 17.54 2.63
CA VAL A 257 -6.82 18.68 2.10
C VAL A 257 -5.43 18.71 2.72
N GLN A 258 -5.33 18.51 4.04
CA GLN A 258 -4.04 18.48 4.75
C GLN A 258 -3.16 17.32 4.30
N VAL A 259 -3.72 16.11 4.19
CA VAL A 259 -2.95 14.91 3.78
C VAL A 259 -2.53 14.99 2.32
N ARG A 260 -3.36 15.56 1.44
CA ARG A 260 -2.99 15.84 0.05
C ARG A 260 -1.82 16.82 -0.02
N GLN A 261 -1.86 17.89 0.77
CA GLN A 261 -0.77 18.87 0.84
C GLN A 261 0.51 18.21 1.38
N LEU A 262 0.41 17.43 2.46
CA LEU A 262 1.53 16.66 3.00
C LEU A 262 2.14 15.72 1.95
N TRP A 263 1.32 15.03 1.16
CA TRP A 263 1.80 14.16 0.08
C TRP A 263 2.54 14.94 -1.00
N GLN A 264 2.04 16.11 -1.40
CA GLN A 264 2.71 16.99 -2.36
C GLN A 264 4.05 17.46 -1.81
N ASP A 265 4.07 18.00 -0.59
CA ASP A 265 5.27 18.52 0.05
C ASP A 265 6.33 17.43 0.25
N SER A 266 5.90 16.22 0.63
CA SER A 266 6.77 15.05 0.72
C SER A 266 7.39 14.71 -0.62
N LEU A 267 6.60 14.68 -1.70
CA LEU A 267 7.11 14.36 -3.04
C LEU A 267 8.09 15.43 -3.54
N LEU A 268 7.80 16.72 -3.32
CA LEU A 268 8.68 17.82 -3.71
C LEU A 268 10.01 17.77 -2.94
N ALA A 269 9.96 17.51 -1.63
CA ALA A 269 11.16 17.33 -0.81
C ALA A 269 12.01 16.15 -1.31
N MET A 270 11.38 15.01 -1.63
CA MET A 270 12.08 13.85 -2.21
C MET A 270 12.70 14.13 -3.59
N LEU A 271 12.20 15.14 -4.32
CA LEU A 271 12.72 15.56 -5.62
C LEU A 271 13.72 16.73 -5.53
N GLY A 272 13.94 17.28 -4.32
CA GLY A 272 14.76 18.48 -4.11
C GLY A 272 14.19 19.72 -4.80
N LEU A 273 12.88 19.79 -4.99
CA LEU A 273 12.21 20.95 -5.58
C LEU A 273 11.83 21.96 -4.49
N PRO A 274 12.08 23.27 -4.71
CA PRO A 274 11.80 24.28 -3.70
C PRO A 274 10.30 24.40 -3.43
N ARG A 275 9.99 24.73 -2.17
CA ARG A 275 8.68 25.17 -1.71
C ARG A 275 8.81 26.67 -1.48
N ASP A 276 8.54 27.47 -2.49
CA ASP A 276 8.36 28.90 -2.27
C ASP A 276 6.96 29.11 -1.70
N ASP A 277 6.81 30.02 -0.72
CA ASP A 277 5.54 30.28 -0.04
C ASP A 277 4.42 30.61 -1.06
N GLY A 278 3.54 29.63 -1.31
CA GLY A 278 2.42 29.73 -2.24
C GLY A 278 2.67 29.23 -3.66
N HIS A 279 3.91 28.86 -4.03
CA HIS A 279 4.21 28.30 -5.35
C HIS A 279 4.20 26.77 -5.32
N VAL A 280 3.14 26.19 -5.89
CA VAL A 280 3.11 24.77 -6.19
C VAL A 280 3.94 24.50 -7.45
N ALA A 281 4.90 23.57 -7.38
CA ALA A 281 5.72 23.22 -8.53
C ALA A 281 4.82 22.78 -9.71
N ALA A 282 5.10 23.33 -10.90
CA ALA A 282 4.31 23.05 -12.08
C ALA A 282 4.41 21.56 -12.45
N PRO A 283 3.33 20.92 -12.93
CA PRO A 283 3.35 19.50 -13.31
C PRO A 283 4.52 19.13 -14.25
N ALA A 284 4.89 20.03 -15.16
CA ALA A 284 6.03 19.83 -16.06
C ALA A 284 7.39 19.74 -15.32
N GLN A 285 7.57 20.52 -14.24
CA GLN A 285 8.79 20.50 -13.43
C GLN A 285 8.89 19.18 -12.66
N VAL A 286 7.81 18.77 -11.98
CA VAL A 286 7.75 17.52 -11.23
C VAL A 286 7.95 16.31 -12.15
N ARG A 287 7.28 16.30 -13.31
CA ARG A 287 7.49 15.28 -14.34
C ARG A 287 8.94 15.20 -14.76
N THR A 288 9.56 16.34 -15.08
CA THR A 288 10.97 16.38 -15.48
C THR A 288 11.90 15.84 -14.38
N ALA A 289 11.67 16.22 -13.11
CA ALA A 289 12.45 15.72 -11.99
C ALA A 289 12.30 14.20 -11.83
N LEU A 290 11.07 13.67 -11.87
CA LEU A 290 10.79 12.23 -11.79
C LEU A 290 11.46 11.45 -12.92
N LEU A 291 11.41 11.96 -14.15
CA LEU A 291 12.04 11.29 -15.30
C LEU A 291 13.58 11.32 -15.25
N ARG A 292 14.17 12.32 -14.57
CA ARG A 292 15.63 12.41 -14.39
C ARG A 292 16.17 11.37 -13.43
N LEU A 293 15.35 10.84 -12.53
CA LEU A 293 15.77 9.83 -11.53
C LEU A 293 16.23 8.50 -12.14
N ARG A 294 16.15 8.33 -13.48
CA ARG A 294 16.69 7.22 -14.29
C ARG A 294 16.75 5.90 -13.51
N GLY A 295 15.58 5.42 -13.08
CA GLY A 295 15.45 4.02 -12.68
C GLY A 295 15.74 3.14 -13.90
N GLN A 296 16.83 2.38 -13.90
CA GLN A 296 17.03 1.36 -14.92
C GLN A 296 15.93 0.32 -14.74
N SER A 297 14.87 0.39 -15.56
CA SER A 297 13.84 -0.64 -15.52
C SER A 297 14.45 -1.95 -16.04
N PRO A 298 14.45 -3.04 -15.25
CA PRO A 298 14.94 -4.34 -15.70
C PRO A 298 14.03 -4.98 -16.77
N GLN A 299 12.90 -4.33 -17.11
CA GLN A 299 11.92 -4.85 -18.07
C GLN A 299 12.20 -4.40 -19.50
N SER A 300 11.98 -5.30 -20.46
CA SER A 300 12.08 -5.02 -21.90
C SER A 300 11.28 -3.77 -22.31
N ARG A 301 11.98 -2.80 -22.90
CA ARG A 301 11.43 -1.51 -23.37
C ARG A 301 10.24 -1.68 -24.30
N CYS A 302 10.30 -2.64 -25.23
CA CYS A 302 9.21 -2.96 -26.14
C CYS A 302 7.97 -3.47 -25.40
N ARG A 303 8.14 -4.28 -24.35
CA ARG A 303 7.00 -4.75 -23.55
C ARG A 303 6.33 -3.60 -22.79
N GLN A 304 7.12 -2.65 -22.28
CA GLN A 304 6.59 -1.46 -21.62
C GLN A 304 5.80 -0.58 -22.59
N ALA A 305 6.34 -0.36 -23.79
CA ALA A 305 5.67 0.41 -24.84
C ALA A 305 4.36 -0.23 -25.32
N LEU A 306 4.35 -1.54 -25.54
CA LEU A 306 3.15 -2.27 -25.92
C LEU A 306 2.08 -2.24 -24.83
N ARG A 307 2.47 -2.41 -23.56
CA ARG A 307 1.53 -2.31 -22.43
C ARG A 307 0.91 -0.92 -22.35
N TRP A 308 1.71 0.14 -22.46
CA TRP A 308 1.18 1.50 -22.49
C TRP A 308 0.13 1.67 -23.58
N LEU A 309 0.50 1.39 -24.84
CA LEU A 309 -0.41 1.52 -25.99
C LEU A 309 -1.71 0.72 -25.78
N TRP A 310 -1.60 -0.50 -25.25
CA TRP A 310 -2.75 -1.36 -24.96
C TRP A 310 -3.68 -0.75 -23.90
N HIS A 311 -3.14 -0.19 -22.82
CA HIS A 311 -3.92 0.25 -21.66
C HIS A 311 -4.39 1.70 -21.72
N THR A 312 -3.64 2.58 -22.39
CA THR A 312 -3.97 4.01 -22.55
C THR A 312 -4.62 4.32 -23.90
N ARG A 313 -4.42 3.46 -24.91
CA ARG A 313 -4.77 3.74 -26.32
C ARG A 313 -4.06 4.96 -26.92
N GLN A 314 -2.97 5.41 -26.29
CA GLN A 314 -2.15 6.53 -26.73
C GLN A 314 -0.77 6.03 -27.19
N LEU A 315 -0.13 6.76 -28.11
CA LEU A 315 1.26 6.50 -28.48
C LEU A 315 2.17 6.63 -27.26
N PHE A 316 3.18 5.77 -27.19
CA PHE A 316 4.15 5.80 -26.11
C PHE A 316 5.08 7.01 -26.28
N PRO A 317 5.22 7.89 -25.27
CA PRO A 317 6.11 9.04 -25.40
C PRO A 317 7.57 8.58 -25.46
N LEU A 318 8.26 8.88 -26.56
CA LEU A 318 9.66 8.45 -26.76
C LEU A 318 10.61 9.00 -25.68
N ALA A 319 10.30 10.18 -25.15
CA ALA A 319 11.03 10.79 -24.02
C ALA A 319 11.00 9.93 -22.74
N ASP A 320 10.03 9.02 -22.62
CA ASP A 320 9.82 8.19 -21.43
C ASP A 320 10.34 6.75 -21.61
N LEU A 321 11.01 6.43 -22.73
CA LEU A 321 11.43 5.05 -23.07
C LEU A 321 12.36 4.42 -22.03
N PHE A 322 13.05 5.26 -21.27
CA PHE A 322 14.03 4.86 -20.25
C PHE A 322 13.53 5.08 -18.82
N CYS A 323 12.29 5.53 -18.63
CA CYS A 323 11.76 5.80 -17.31
C CYS A 323 11.04 4.56 -16.75
N ASP A 324 11.32 4.26 -15.48
CA ASP A 324 10.58 3.25 -14.75
C ASP A 324 9.07 3.56 -14.76
N PRO A 325 8.20 2.56 -15.02
CA PRO A 325 6.77 2.78 -15.07
C PRO A 325 6.17 3.40 -13.81
N VAL A 326 6.71 3.09 -12.63
CA VAL A 326 6.24 3.67 -11.36
C VAL A 326 6.41 5.19 -11.37
N LEU A 327 7.60 5.67 -11.73
CA LEU A 327 7.91 7.11 -11.75
C LEU A 327 7.04 7.83 -12.77
N ARG A 328 6.77 7.18 -13.91
CA ARG A 328 5.87 7.72 -14.93
C ARG A 328 4.43 7.80 -14.44
N THR A 329 3.89 6.72 -13.87
CA THR A 329 2.53 6.73 -13.32
C THR A 329 2.39 7.73 -12.17
N LEU A 330 3.43 7.92 -11.37
CA LEU A 330 3.48 8.95 -10.34
C LEU A 330 3.46 10.37 -10.93
N ALA A 331 4.16 10.61 -12.05
CA ALA A 331 4.12 11.89 -12.75
C ALA A 331 2.72 12.23 -13.28
N GLU A 332 1.94 11.22 -13.68
CA GLU A 332 0.54 11.38 -14.11
C GLU A 332 -0.43 11.60 -12.92
N LEU A 333 -0.11 11.03 -11.75
CA LEU A 333 -0.89 11.22 -10.52
C LEU A 333 -0.75 12.63 -9.93
N TYR A 334 0.42 13.25 -10.04
CA TYR A 334 0.67 14.57 -9.46
C TYR A 334 -0.33 15.66 -9.93
N PRO A 335 -0.54 15.90 -11.25
CA PRO A 335 -1.52 16.89 -11.70
C PRO A 335 -2.95 16.53 -11.28
N LEU A 336 -3.30 15.24 -11.22
CA LEU A 336 -4.60 14.78 -10.74
C LEU A 336 -4.88 15.24 -9.31
N LEU A 337 -3.90 15.14 -8.42
CA LEU A 337 -4.05 15.62 -7.04
C LEU A 337 -3.89 17.13 -6.91
N LEU A 338 -3.18 17.79 -7.84
CA LEU A 338 -2.99 19.24 -7.81
C LEU A 338 -4.27 20.00 -8.20
N GLU A 339 -4.87 19.64 -9.34
CA GLU A 339 -5.97 20.39 -9.95
C GLU A 339 -7.27 20.29 -9.12
N ASN A 340 -7.48 19.17 -8.42
CA ASN A 340 -8.72 18.86 -7.72
C ASN A 340 -8.72 19.25 -6.22
N HIS A 341 -8.25 20.44 -5.88
CA HIS A 341 -7.96 20.89 -4.50
C HIS A 341 -9.18 21.19 -3.60
N HIS A 342 -10.41 21.19 -4.14
CA HIS A 342 -11.65 21.53 -3.39
C HIS A 342 -12.76 20.48 -3.47
N LEU A 343 -12.43 19.23 -3.82
CA LEU A 343 -13.40 18.19 -4.22
C LEU A 343 -14.34 18.54 -5.39
N LYS A 344 -14.28 19.76 -5.93
CA LYS A 344 -14.97 20.15 -7.16
C LYS A 344 -14.36 19.35 -8.31
N ASP A 345 -15.21 18.73 -9.12
CA ASP A 345 -14.87 17.92 -10.31
C ASP A 345 -14.41 16.45 -10.11
N TYR A 346 -14.46 15.88 -8.90
CA TYR A 346 -14.29 14.41 -8.76
C TYR A 346 -15.50 13.58 -9.21
N SER A 347 -16.55 14.22 -9.75
CA SER A 347 -17.71 13.58 -10.37
C SER A 347 -17.32 12.89 -11.69
N ILE A 348 -16.45 11.88 -11.66
CA ILE A 348 -16.02 10.98 -12.76
C ILE A 348 -15.37 11.69 -13.98
N LYS A 349 -15.61 12.98 -14.19
CA LYS A 349 -15.08 13.79 -15.28
C LYS A 349 -13.85 14.54 -14.77
N MET A 350 -12.71 13.91 -14.99
CA MET A 350 -11.41 14.60 -14.92
C MET A 350 -11.45 15.85 -15.82
N PRO A 351 -10.77 16.94 -15.43
CA PRO A 351 -10.57 18.07 -16.32
C PRO A 351 -9.95 17.57 -17.63
N ASP A 352 -10.40 18.10 -18.77
CA ASP A 352 -9.90 17.76 -20.13
C ASP A 352 -8.39 18.03 -20.33
N ARG A 353 -7.68 18.51 -19.29
CA ARG A 353 -6.29 18.97 -19.31
C ARG A 353 -5.27 17.95 -18.75
N VAL A 354 -5.72 16.84 -18.16
CA VAL A 354 -4.79 15.80 -17.69
C VAL A 354 -4.32 14.95 -18.86
N SER A 355 -3.03 14.61 -18.90
CA SER A 355 -2.41 13.76 -19.94
C SER A 355 -3.06 12.37 -20.06
N LEU A 356 -3.68 11.87 -19.00
CA LEU A 356 -4.45 10.62 -18.97
C LEU A 356 -5.84 10.81 -18.36
N SER A 357 -6.85 10.15 -18.94
CA SER A 357 -8.16 10.00 -18.30
C SER A 357 -8.08 9.13 -17.05
N TYR A 358 -8.97 9.35 -16.08
CA TYR A 358 -9.01 8.55 -14.84
C TYR A 358 -9.07 7.02 -15.10
N PRO A 359 -9.92 6.49 -16.01
CA PRO A 359 -9.91 5.07 -16.32
C PRO A 359 -8.58 4.57 -16.88
N ALA A 360 -7.87 5.39 -17.66
CA ALA A 360 -6.54 5.04 -18.17
C ALA A 360 -5.50 5.04 -17.04
N PHE A 361 -5.50 6.04 -16.17
CA PHE A 361 -4.65 6.09 -14.98
C PHE A 361 -4.86 4.85 -14.09
N MET A 362 -6.12 4.52 -13.75
CA MET A 362 -6.43 3.38 -12.90
C MET A 362 -5.97 2.05 -13.50
N ARG A 363 -6.05 1.89 -14.83
CA ARG A 363 -5.51 0.70 -15.51
C ARG A 363 -3.98 0.63 -15.40
N LEU A 364 -3.28 1.76 -15.55
CA LEU A 364 -1.82 1.79 -15.40
C LEU A 364 -1.39 1.49 -13.97
N TRP A 365 -2.02 2.14 -12.99
CA TRP A 365 -1.71 1.93 -11.58
C TRP A 365 -1.83 0.43 -11.20
N ARG A 366 -2.91 -0.25 -11.59
CA ARG A 366 -3.12 -1.70 -11.35
C ARG A 366 -2.11 -2.64 -12.02
N LEU A 367 -1.32 -2.17 -12.98
CA LEU A 367 -0.30 -2.99 -13.64
C LEU A 367 1.04 -2.91 -12.93
N PHE A 368 1.30 -1.78 -12.26
CA PHE A 368 2.58 -1.47 -11.66
C PHE A 368 2.54 -1.55 -10.14
N ASN A 369 1.36 -1.61 -9.55
CA ASN A 369 1.08 -1.95 -8.17
C ASN A 369 0.28 -3.25 -8.12
#